data_AF-A0A929ETI9-F1
#
_entry.id   AF-A0A929ETI9-F1
#
_cell.length_a   1.000
_cell.length_b   1.000
_cell.length_c   1.000
_cell.angle_alpha   90.00
_cell.angle_beta   90.00
_cell.angle_gamma   90.00
#
_symmetry.space_group_name_H-M   'P 1'
#
loop_
_entity.id
_entity.type
_entity.pdbx_description
1 polymer ?
#
loop_
_entity_poly.entity_id
_entity_poly.type
_entity_poly.pdbx_seq_one_letter_code
_entity_poly.pdbx_strand_id
1 'polypeptide(L)'
;MRLYYDGLVVHQSQSDDGMIEVVDLGDTRSMHFGTFPRQSSMSLRTPYTLELTYTEAMMACLLLNPNPRKILVVGLGGGSLVKFLLHHFPDCEIDVIEYRQDVVDVAHR
;
A
#
# COMPACT_ATOMS: atom_id res chain seq x y z
N MET A 1 -7.03 16.95 -18.56
CA MET A 1 -5.77 16.37 -18.06
C MET A 1 -6.10 15.01 -17.48
N ARG A 2 -5.60 13.90 -18.02
CA ARG A 2 -5.78 12.59 -17.37
C ARG A 2 -4.99 12.62 -16.07
N LEU A 3 -5.64 12.39 -14.93
CA LEU A 3 -5.00 12.45 -13.62
C LEU A 3 -3.82 11.46 -13.50
N TYR A 4 -3.81 10.40 -14.33
CA TYR A 4 -2.89 9.26 -14.23
C TYR A 4 -2.10 8.95 -15.51
N TYR A 5 -1.80 9.96 -16.34
CA TYR A 5 -1.11 9.78 -17.62
C TYR A 5 -1.84 8.78 -18.55
N ASP A 6 -1.16 7.71 -18.99
CA ASP A 6 -1.67 6.59 -19.79
C ASP A 6 -2.00 5.34 -18.94
N GLY A 7 -2.08 5.49 -17.61
CA GLY A 7 -2.43 4.40 -16.71
C GLY A 7 -3.87 3.89 -16.90
N LEU A 8 -4.05 2.58 -16.79
CA LEU A 8 -5.34 1.91 -16.82
C LEU A 8 -5.95 1.90 -15.43
N VAL A 9 -7.11 2.52 -15.26
CA VAL A 9 -7.89 2.41 -14.02
C VAL A 9 -8.48 1.00 -13.94
N VAL A 10 -7.98 0.19 -13.00
CA VAL A 10 -8.40 -1.21 -12.80
C VAL A 10 -9.42 -1.36 -11.67
N HIS A 11 -9.54 -0.35 -10.81
CA HIS A 11 -10.60 -0.25 -9.81
C HIS A 11 -10.94 1.21 -9.54
N GLN A 12 -12.22 1.48 -9.29
CA GLN A 12 -12.70 2.76 -8.82
C GLN A 12 -13.86 2.54 -7.85
N SER A 13 -13.84 3.25 -6.73
CA SER A 13 -14.93 3.29 -5.76
C SER A 13 -15.06 4.71 -5.19
N GLN A 14 -16.25 5.02 -4.68
CA GLN A 14 -16.56 6.29 -4.05
C GLN A 14 -17.30 6.01 -2.75
N SER A 15 -16.83 6.62 -1.66
CA SER A 15 -17.50 6.63 -0.36
C SER A 15 -17.68 8.07 0.14
N ASP A 16 -18.24 8.23 1.34
CA ASP A 16 -18.34 9.52 2.02
C ASP A 16 -16.95 10.10 2.35
N ASP A 17 -15.93 9.25 2.52
CA ASP A 17 -14.53 9.61 2.76
C ASP A 17 -13.75 9.94 1.46
N GLY A 18 -14.43 9.93 0.32
CA GLY A 18 -13.86 10.29 -0.98
C GLY A 18 -13.63 9.10 -1.91
N MET A 19 -13.05 9.41 -3.07
CA MET A 19 -12.81 8.44 -4.13
C MET A 19 -11.56 7.59 -3.85
N ILE A 20 -11.59 6.32 -4.25
CA ILE A 20 -10.41 5.46 -4.38
C ILE A 20 -10.29 5.04 -5.83
N GLU A 21 -9.10 5.19 -6.39
CA GLU A 21 -8.75 4.71 -7.73
C GLU A 21 -7.50 3.84 -7.66
N VAL A 22 -7.54 2.67 -8.28
CA VAL A 22 -6.37 1.81 -8.48
C VAL A 22 -6.01 1.85 -9.95
N VAL A 23 -4.76 2.20 -10.23
CA VAL A 23 -4.26 2.44 -11.58
C VAL A 23 -3.03 1.59 -11.85
N ASP A 24 -3.06 0.88 -12.96
CA ASP A 24 -1.91 0.16 -13.49
C ASP A 24 -1.20 1.00 -14.55
N LEU A 25 0.11 1.21 -14.38
CA LEU A 25 0.98 1.85 -15.34
C LEU A 25 2.22 0.97 -15.55
N GLY A 26 2.27 0.25 -16.68
CA GLY A 26 3.26 -0.79 -16.89
C GLY A 26 3.16 -1.88 -15.82
N ASP A 27 4.27 -2.17 -15.15
CA ASP A 27 4.33 -3.15 -14.06
C ASP A 27 4.00 -2.56 -12.68
N THR A 28 3.59 -1.28 -12.59
CA THR A 28 3.28 -0.63 -11.30
C THR A 28 1.78 -0.49 -11.11
N ARG A 29 1.28 -0.96 -9.97
CA ARG A 29 -0.09 -0.71 -9.50
C ARG A 29 -0.06 0.32 -8.38
N SER A 30 -0.84 1.39 -8.51
CA SER A 30 -0.91 2.48 -7.53
C SER A 30 -2.33 2.76 -7.08
N MET A 31 -2.49 3.08 -5.80
CA MET A 31 -3.74 3.57 -5.21
C MET A 31 -3.69 5.09 -5.07
N HIS A 32 -4.80 5.73 -5.43
CA HIS A 32 -5.01 7.17 -5.38
C HIS A 32 -6.32 7.50 -4.66
N PHE A 33 -6.36 8.63 -3.97
CA PHE A 33 -7.60 9.16 -3.36
C PHE A 33 -8.18 10.30 -4.20
N GLY A 34 -8.59 10.01 -5.44
CA GLY A 34 -9.16 10.98 -6.39
C GLY A 34 -8.24 12.15 -6.76
N THR A 35 -6.95 12.03 -6.44
CA THR A 35 -5.94 13.08 -6.59
C THR A 35 -4.63 12.49 -7.11
N PHE A 36 -3.76 13.35 -7.63
CA PHE A 36 -2.48 12.93 -8.22
C PHE A 36 -1.56 12.14 -7.28
N PRO A 37 -1.44 12.45 -5.96
CA PRO A 37 -0.55 11.72 -5.07
C PRO A 37 -0.86 10.22 -5.00
N ARG A 38 0.20 9.41 -5.12
CA ARG A 38 0.17 7.96 -4.89
C ARG A 38 0.12 7.72 -3.39
N GLN A 39 -0.99 7.15 -2.90
CA GLN A 39 -1.14 6.74 -1.50
C GLN A 39 -0.41 5.43 -1.21
N SER A 40 -0.33 4.57 -2.23
CA SER A 40 0.43 3.34 -2.18
C SER A 40 0.80 2.90 -3.59
N SER A 41 1.89 2.16 -3.72
CA SER A 41 2.29 1.53 -4.97
C SER A 41 2.97 0.19 -4.72
N MET A 42 2.84 -0.71 -5.69
CA MET A 42 3.58 -1.97 -5.71
C MET A 42 3.94 -2.33 -7.15
N SER A 43 5.06 -3.05 -7.29
CA SER A 43 5.40 -3.76 -8.51
C SER A 43 4.55 -5.03 -8.63
N LEU A 44 3.92 -5.23 -9.77
CA LEU A 44 3.18 -6.45 -10.11
C LEU A 44 4.11 -7.65 -10.31
N ARG A 45 5.41 -7.40 -10.59
CA ARG A 45 6.43 -8.44 -10.74
C ARG A 45 7.09 -8.84 -9.43
N THR A 46 7.29 -7.88 -8.55
CA THR A 46 7.95 -8.06 -7.24
C THR A 46 7.07 -7.48 -6.14
N PRO A 47 5.91 -8.09 -5.85
CA PRO A 47 4.89 -7.47 -4.99
C PRO A 47 5.30 -7.34 -3.52
N TYR A 48 6.38 -7.99 -3.11
CA TYR A 48 6.91 -7.95 -1.75
C TYR A 48 8.01 -6.89 -1.56
N THR A 49 8.35 -6.13 -2.60
CA THR A 49 9.30 -5.00 -2.51
C THR A 49 8.56 -3.68 -2.29
N LEU A 50 9.23 -2.72 -1.67
CA LEU A 50 8.67 -1.39 -1.43
C LEU A 50 8.99 -0.47 -2.61
N GLU A 51 7.95 -0.04 -3.32
CA GLU A 51 8.08 0.80 -4.53
C GLU A 51 8.29 2.29 -4.22
N LEU A 52 7.95 2.70 -2.99
CA LEU A 52 7.95 4.08 -2.55
C LEU A 52 9.11 4.30 -1.56
N THR A 53 9.98 5.26 -1.87
CA THR A 53 11.18 5.54 -1.04
C THR A 53 10.84 5.90 0.41
N TYR A 54 9.71 6.55 0.67
CA TYR A 54 9.28 6.82 2.04
C TYR A 54 8.93 5.52 2.79
N THR A 55 8.35 4.52 2.12
CA THR A 55 8.07 3.22 2.77
C THR A 55 9.34 2.45 3.06
N GLU A 56 10.36 2.55 2.20
CA GLU A 56 11.70 2.01 2.50
C GLU A 56 12.31 2.71 3.72
N ALA A 57 12.22 4.03 3.79
CA ALA A 57 12.72 4.82 4.92
C ALA A 57 12.01 4.44 6.24
N MET A 58 10.72 4.10 6.20
CA MET A 58 9.99 3.62 7.40
C MET A 58 10.59 2.33 7.98
N MET A 59 11.29 1.52 7.17
CA MET A 59 11.97 0.31 7.64
C MET A 59 13.25 0.58 8.42
N ALA A 60 13.69 1.85 8.54
CA ALA A 60 14.81 2.21 9.40
C ALA A 60 14.62 1.79 10.86
N CYS A 61 13.37 1.59 11.32
CA CYS A 61 13.09 1.05 12.65
C CYS A 61 13.70 -0.35 12.89
N LEU A 62 13.94 -1.12 11.83
CA LEU A 62 14.57 -2.45 11.91
C LEU A 62 16.05 -2.38 12.31
N LEU A 63 16.71 -1.22 12.19
CA LEU A 63 18.05 -1.02 12.74
C LEU A 63 18.07 -1.11 14.27
N LEU A 64 16.95 -0.78 14.91
CA LEU A 64 16.79 -0.83 16.37
C LEU A 64 16.22 -2.18 16.83
N ASN A 65 15.38 -2.80 16.01
CA ASN A 65 14.80 -4.11 16.27
C ASN A 65 14.81 -4.97 14.99
N PRO A 66 15.88 -5.74 14.74
CA PRO A 66 16.06 -6.45 13.47
C PRO A 66 15.18 -7.69 13.30
N ASN A 67 14.50 -8.17 14.36
CA ASN A 67 13.61 -9.33 14.30
C ASN A 67 12.31 -9.05 15.09
N PRO A 68 11.45 -8.14 14.59
CA PRO A 68 10.21 -7.81 15.25
C PRO A 68 9.26 -9.03 15.27
N ARG A 69 8.63 -9.28 16.42
CA ARG A 69 7.60 -10.33 16.55
C ARG A 69 6.17 -9.81 16.58
N LYS A 70 6.00 -8.52 16.87
CA LYS A 70 4.72 -7.82 16.92
C LYS A 70 4.90 -6.44 16.30
N ILE A 71 4.05 -6.09 15.34
CA ILE A 71 4.07 -4.79 14.67
C ILE A 71 2.65 -4.23 14.67
N LEU A 72 2.52 -2.95 15.01
CA LEU A 72 1.30 -2.19 14.76
C LEU A 72 1.53 -1.29 13.55
N VAL A 73 0.66 -1.39 12.56
CA VAL A 73 0.60 -0.49 11.40
C VAL A 73 -0.65 0.37 11.52
N VAL A 74 -0.47 1.69 11.55
CA VAL A 74 -1.57 2.66 11.57
C VAL A 74 -1.72 3.22 10.16
N GLY A 75 -2.81 2.84 9.50
CA GLY A 75 -3.07 3.05 8.07
C GLY A 75 -2.63 1.87 7.21
N LEU A 76 -3.56 1.27 6.47
CA LEU A 76 -3.27 0.14 5.57
C LEU A 76 -2.75 0.61 4.21
N GLY A 77 -3.37 1.68 3.67
CA GLY A 77 -3.16 2.09 2.29
C GLY A 77 -3.40 0.93 1.31
N GLY A 78 -2.47 0.72 0.37
CA GLY A 78 -2.52 -0.42 -0.55
C GLY A 78 -1.90 -1.72 -0.01
N GLY A 79 -1.54 -1.77 1.28
CA GLY A 79 -1.01 -2.98 1.92
C GLY A 79 0.45 -3.32 1.60
N SER A 80 1.18 -2.52 0.81
CA SER A 80 2.58 -2.80 0.43
C SER A 80 3.49 -2.99 1.65
N LEU A 81 3.33 -2.16 2.69
CA LEU A 81 4.14 -2.26 3.91
C LEU A 81 3.88 -3.57 4.67
N VAL A 82 2.61 -3.94 4.83
CA VAL A 82 2.19 -5.18 5.50
C VAL A 82 2.69 -6.39 4.73
N LYS A 83 2.55 -6.39 3.39
CA LYS A 83 3.02 -7.46 2.52
C LYS A 83 4.55 -7.61 2.57
N PHE A 84 5.30 -6.50 2.59
CA PHE A 84 6.75 -6.52 2.78
C PHE A 84 7.13 -7.14 4.12
N LEU A 85 6.48 -6.72 5.21
CA LEU A 85 6.79 -7.19 6.56
C LEU A 85 6.48 -8.67 6.74
N LEU A 86 5.30 -9.14 6.30
CA LEU A 86 4.93 -10.56 6.36
C LEU A 86 5.85 -11.45 5.51
N HIS A 87 6.38 -10.93 4.39
CA HIS A 87 7.32 -11.68 3.56
C HIS A 87 8.67 -11.89 4.24
N HIS A 88 9.21 -10.84 4.88
CA HIS A 88 10.54 -10.89 5.50
C HIS A 88 10.53 -11.43 6.94
N PHE A 89 9.39 -11.31 7.63
CA PHE A 89 9.20 -11.75 9.01
C PHE A 89 7.94 -12.64 9.11
N PRO A 90 8.00 -13.88 8.60
CA PRO A 90 6.82 -14.76 8.49
C PRO A 90 6.21 -15.14 9.85
N ASP A 91 6.98 -15.07 10.93
CA ASP A 91 6.52 -15.34 12.30
C ASP A 91 6.04 -14.09 13.05
N CYS A 92 6.02 -12.93 12.39
CA CYS A 92 5.59 -11.67 13.01
C CYS A 92 4.06 -11.55 13.00
N GLU A 93 3.49 -11.21 14.16
CA GLU A 93 2.09 -10.80 14.28
C GLU A 93 1.97 -9.32 13.88
N ILE A 94 1.05 -8.99 12.98
CA ILE A 94 0.86 -7.62 12.50
C ILE A 94 -0.59 -7.22 12.70
N ASP A 95 -0.80 -6.22 13.54
CA ASP A 95 -2.08 -5.54 13.70
C ASP A 95 -2.12 -4.33 12.78
N VAL A 96 -3.20 -4.17 12.04
CA VAL A 96 -3.42 -3.01 11.17
C VAL A 96 -4.67 -2.27 11.60
N ILE A 97 -4.55 -0.97 11.81
CA ILE A 97 -5.67 -0.08 12.06
C ILE A 97 -5.91 0.74 10.80
N GLU A 98 -7.02 0.47 10.12
CA GLU A 98 -7.48 1.25 8.98
C GLU A 98 -8.85 1.86 9.31
N TYR A 99 -9.01 3.15 9.01
CA TYR A 99 -10.24 3.88 9.28
C TYR A 99 -11.29 3.61 8.21
N ARG A 100 -10.87 3.53 6.94
CA ARG A 100 -11.79 3.41 5.81
C ARG A 100 -11.97 1.96 5.38
N GLN A 101 -13.20 1.45 5.47
CA GLN A 101 -13.51 0.08 5.04
C GLN A 101 -13.25 -0.14 3.54
N ASP A 102 -13.47 0.88 2.71
CA ASP A 102 -13.22 0.79 1.26
C ASP A 102 -11.73 0.60 0.92
N VAL A 103 -10.81 1.10 1.74
CA VAL A 103 -9.36 0.82 1.62
C VAL A 103 -9.06 -0.64 1.91
N VAL A 104 -9.64 -1.18 2.99
CA VAL A 104 -9.50 -2.61 3.37
C VAL A 104 -10.02 -3.51 2.25
N ASP A 105 -11.21 -3.22 1.75
CA ASP A 105 -11.85 -4.00 0.70
C ASP A 105 -11.03 -4.02 -0.59
N VAL A 106 -10.41 -2.89 -0.95
CA VAL A 106 -9.56 -2.80 -2.14
C VAL A 106 -8.23 -3.52 -1.95
N ALA A 107 -7.62 -3.45 -0.76
CA ALA A 107 -6.35 -4.12 -0.47
C ALA A 107 -6.43 -5.65 -0.51
N HIS A 108 -7.62 -6.23 -0.32
CA HIS A 108 -7.86 -7.68 -0.37
C HIS A 108 -8.21 -8.24 -1.76
N ARG A 109 -8.38 -7.39 -2.78
CA ARG A 109 -8.71 -7.80 -4.16
C ARG A 109 -7.45 -8.06 -5.00
#